data_AF-A0A914JRB1-F1
#
_entry.id   AF-A0A914JRB1-F1
#
_cell.length_a   1.000
_cell.length_b   1.000
_cell.length_c   1.000
_cell.angle_alpha   90.00
_cell.angle_beta   90.00
_cell.angle_gamma   90.00
#
_symmetry.space_group_name_H-M   'P 1'
#
loop_
_entity.id
_entity.type
_entity.pdbx_description
1 polymer ?
#
loop_
_entity_poly.entity_id
_entity_poly.type
_entity_poly.pdbx_seq_one_letter_code
_entity_poly.pdbx_strand_id
1 'polypeptide(L)'
;MKLYKDFNELFSYLPLSALVRGRILCCHGGLSPRLNSIADLKNIRVPFCDPPMNSLEQDLLWADPKYELKGFEFNKLREVSVQFGEDVVVKLCKKLNLDLIVRAHQVMQNGYGFFANRKLVTIFSAPRYLPEMNNRGAVMRISSQMVISFLILNPTDKTSAGAENFTNTFRDDTTCYTCVE
;
A
#
# COMPACT_ATOMS: atom_id res chain seq x y z
N MET A 1 -27.30 -16.36 -3.62
CA MET A 1 -25.90 -16.36 -4.12
C MET A 1 -25.61 -15.33 -5.23
N LYS A 2 -26.62 -14.66 -5.83
CA LYS A 2 -26.41 -13.65 -6.89
C LYS A 2 -25.56 -12.45 -6.44
N LEU A 3 -25.89 -11.83 -5.31
CA LEU A 3 -25.19 -10.65 -4.81
C LEU A 3 -23.67 -10.87 -4.61
N TYR A 4 -23.27 -12.03 -4.11
CA TYR A 4 -21.86 -12.38 -3.97
C TYR A 4 -21.13 -12.42 -5.34
N LYS A 5 -21.78 -12.98 -6.36
CA LYS A 5 -21.22 -13.00 -7.73
C LYS A 5 -21.13 -11.59 -8.31
N ASP A 6 -22.16 -10.76 -8.10
CA ASP A 6 -22.18 -9.36 -8.55
C ASP A 6 -21.00 -8.57 -7.94
N PHE A 7 -20.65 -8.81 -6.67
CA PHE A 7 -19.48 -8.18 -6.04
C PHE A 7 -18.14 -8.68 -6.60
N ASN A 8 -18.00 -9.99 -6.87
CA ASN A 8 -16.79 -10.52 -7.50
C ASN A 8 -16.60 -9.99 -8.92
N GLU A 9 -17.70 -9.85 -9.67
CA GLU A 9 -17.67 -9.17 -10.96
C GLU A 9 -17.20 -7.73 -10.79
N LEU A 10 -17.76 -6.96 -9.84
CA LEU A 10 -17.29 -5.61 -9.56
C LEU A 10 -15.79 -5.55 -9.21
N PHE A 11 -15.29 -6.46 -8.38
CA PHE A 11 -13.87 -6.50 -8.01
C PHE A 11 -12.95 -6.78 -9.19
N SER A 12 -13.42 -7.54 -10.18
CA SER A 12 -12.65 -7.84 -11.39
C SER A 12 -12.32 -6.60 -12.23
N TYR A 13 -13.07 -5.49 -12.06
CA TYR A 13 -12.85 -4.22 -12.75
C TYR A 13 -11.95 -3.23 -11.98
N LEU A 14 -11.52 -3.55 -10.76
CA LEU A 14 -10.75 -2.60 -9.95
C LEU A 14 -9.36 -2.33 -10.56
N PRO A 15 -8.91 -1.07 -10.60
CA PRO A 15 -7.54 -0.75 -11.00
C PRO A 15 -6.54 -1.24 -9.95
N LEU A 16 -5.37 -1.72 -10.40
CA LEU A 16 -4.35 -2.26 -9.51
C LEU A 16 -3.33 -1.26 -8.98
N SER A 17 -3.23 -0.09 -9.62
CA SER A 17 -2.28 0.93 -9.25
C SER A 17 -2.79 2.33 -9.57
N ALA A 18 -2.19 3.33 -8.91
CA ALA A 18 -2.43 4.73 -9.19
C ALA A 18 -1.11 5.48 -9.25
N LEU A 19 -1.03 6.51 -10.09
CA LEU A 19 0.13 7.38 -10.19
C LEU A 19 -0.28 8.81 -9.80
N VAL A 20 0.09 9.24 -8.61
CA VAL A 20 -0.24 10.57 -8.09
C VAL A 20 0.81 11.56 -8.54
N ARG A 21 0.37 12.62 -9.26
CA ARG A 21 1.21 13.71 -9.77
C ARG A 21 2.42 13.26 -10.62
N GLY A 22 2.37 12.05 -11.18
CA GLY A 22 3.49 11.49 -11.96
C GLY A 22 4.71 11.07 -11.15
N ARG A 23 4.68 11.19 -9.81
CA ARG A 23 5.84 11.03 -8.93
C ARG A 23 5.66 9.98 -7.84
N ILE A 24 4.41 9.66 -7.48
CA ILE A 24 4.10 8.71 -6.41
C ILE A 24 3.33 7.53 -6.99
N LEU A 25 3.91 6.33 -6.93
CA LEU A 25 3.26 5.11 -7.37
C LEU A 25 2.56 4.42 -6.19
N CYS A 26 1.26 4.19 -6.32
CA CYS A 26 0.46 3.49 -5.32
C CYS A 26 0.06 2.10 -5.81
N CYS A 27 0.19 1.08 -4.97
CA CYS A 27 -0.32 -0.27 -5.19
C CYS A 27 -0.69 -0.92 -3.85
N HIS A 28 -1.33 -2.10 -3.83
CA HIS A 28 -1.66 -2.77 -2.57
C HIS A 28 -0.48 -3.59 -2.04
N GLY A 29 -0.04 -4.53 -2.87
CA GLY A 29 1.12 -5.40 -2.77
C GLY A 29 2.41 -4.59 -2.87
N GLY A 30 3.22 -4.87 -3.88
CA GLY A 30 4.46 -4.13 -4.02
C GLY A 30 5.00 -4.21 -5.43
N LEU A 31 6.31 -4.38 -5.52
CA LEU A 31 7.02 -4.33 -6.79
C LEU A 31 7.09 -5.71 -7.44
N SER A 32 7.10 -5.71 -8.75
CA SER A 32 7.26 -6.92 -9.57
C SER A 32 8.62 -6.92 -10.28
N PRO A 33 9.29 -8.07 -10.44
CA PRO A 33 10.42 -8.20 -11.36
C PRO A 33 10.03 -7.91 -12.82
N ARG A 34 8.73 -7.91 -13.14
CA ARG A 34 8.19 -7.64 -14.48
C ARG A 34 7.87 -6.16 -14.69
N LEU A 35 7.89 -5.34 -13.64
CA LEU A 35 7.60 -3.91 -13.73
C LEU A 35 8.82 -3.15 -14.27
N ASN A 36 8.76 -2.77 -15.54
CA ASN A 36 9.84 -2.11 -16.24
C ASN A 36 9.51 -0.68 -16.67
N SER A 37 8.24 -0.37 -16.87
CA SER A 37 7.75 0.93 -17.32
C SER A 37 6.38 1.26 -16.72
N ILE A 38 6.00 2.53 -16.72
CA ILE A 38 4.62 2.94 -16.37
C ILE A 38 3.60 2.40 -17.40
N ALA A 39 4.03 2.13 -18.64
CA ALA A 39 3.16 1.54 -19.65
C ALA A 39 2.75 0.11 -19.28
N ASP A 40 3.62 -0.66 -18.60
CA ASP A 40 3.31 -2.01 -18.15
C ASP A 40 2.07 -2.02 -17.22
N LEU A 41 1.97 -1.02 -16.34
CA LEU A 41 0.81 -0.83 -15.45
C LEU A 41 -0.46 -0.45 -16.22
N LYS A 42 -0.33 0.40 -17.24
CA LYS A 42 -1.47 0.84 -18.08
C LYS A 42 -1.99 -0.27 -18.98
N ASN A 43 -1.14 -1.23 -19.33
CA ASN A 43 -1.47 -2.32 -20.24
C ASN A 43 -2.11 -3.53 -19.54
N ILE A 44 -2.25 -3.51 -18.22
CA ILE A 44 -2.97 -4.53 -17.46
C ILE A 44 -4.43 -4.56 -17.95
N ARG A 45 -4.87 -5.74 -18.40
CA ARG A 45 -6.22 -5.92 -18.95
C ARG A 45 -7.20 -6.21 -17.83
N VAL A 46 -8.20 -5.36 -17.69
CA VAL A 46 -9.38 -5.57 -16.85
C VAL A 46 -10.62 -5.81 -17.74
N PRO A 47 -11.60 -6.62 -17.32
CA PRO A 47 -11.65 -7.33 -16.06
C PRO A 47 -10.82 -8.63 -16.03
N PHE A 48 -10.41 -9.05 -14.84
CA PHE A 48 -9.90 -10.40 -14.59
C PHE A 48 -10.37 -10.90 -13.22
N CYS A 49 -10.77 -12.18 -13.11
CA CYS A 49 -11.28 -12.71 -11.84
C CYS A 49 -10.18 -12.90 -10.79
N ASP A 50 -9.07 -13.52 -11.20
CA ASP A 50 -7.90 -13.77 -10.35
C ASP A 50 -6.63 -13.36 -11.08
N PRO A 51 -5.65 -12.77 -10.37
CA PRO A 51 -4.37 -12.42 -11.00
C PRO A 51 -3.67 -13.71 -11.48
N PRO A 52 -3.19 -13.76 -12.73
CA PRO A 52 -2.50 -14.94 -13.24
C PRO A 52 -1.27 -15.28 -12.38
N MET A 53 -0.94 -16.56 -12.24
CA MET A 53 0.28 -16.95 -11.52
C MET A 53 1.52 -16.37 -12.19
N ASN A 54 2.48 -15.91 -11.39
CA ASN A 54 3.74 -15.32 -11.87
C ASN A 54 3.52 -14.13 -12.83
N SER A 55 2.62 -13.22 -12.45
CA SER A 55 2.24 -12.05 -13.25
C SER A 55 2.54 -10.73 -12.54
N LEU A 56 2.47 -9.62 -13.29
CA LEU A 56 2.61 -8.28 -12.73
C LEU A 56 1.46 -7.99 -11.76
N GLU A 57 0.25 -8.42 -12.11
CA GLU A 57 -0.98 -8.27 -11.36
C GLU A 57 -0.90 -8.96 -10.00
N GLN A 58 -0.36 -10.19 -9.97
CA GLN A 58 -0.14 -10.93 -8.73
C GLN A 58 0.81 -10.19 -7.80
N ASP A 59 1.93 -9.68 -8.34
CA ASP A 59 2.96 -9.01 -7.56
C ASP A 59 2.49 -7.64 -7.03
N LEU A 60 1.71 -6.88 -7.82
CA LEU A 60 1.10 -5.62 -7.39
C LEU A 60 0.08 -5.80 -6.26
N LEU A 61 -0.41 -7.02 -6.03
CA LEU A 61 -1.37 -7.36 -4.97
C LEU A 61 -0.70 -8.06 -3.77
N TRP A 62 0.34 -8.86 -3.98
CA TRP A 62 0.85 -9.79 -2.96
C TRP A 62 2.34 -9.63 -2.59
N ALA A 63 3.11 -8.85 -3.34
CA ALA A 63 4.53 -8.70 -3.02
C ALA A 63 4.76 -7.91 -1.71
N ASP A 64 5.84 -8.23 -1.01
CA ASP A 64 6.22 -7.61 0.28
C ASP A 64 7.68 -7.09 0.28
N PRO A 65 7.96 -5.90 0.85
CA PRO A 65 9.34 -5.49 1.10
C PRO A 65 9.98 -6.36 2.20
N LYS A 66 11.29 -6.60 2.09
CA LYS A 66 12.08 -7.34 3.08
C LYS A 66 13.43 -6.66 3.35
N TYR A 67 13.72 -6.43 4.63
CA TYR A 67 15.03 -5.93 5.06
C TYR A 67 16.14 -6.93 4.74
N GLU A 68 17.33 -6.40 4.44
CA GLU A 68 18.55 -7.18 4.15
C GLU A 68 18.50 -8.08 2.91
N LEU A 69 17.37 -8.11 2.19
CA LEU A 69 17.26 -8.77 0.90
C LEU A 69 17.90 -7.90 -0.20
N LYS A 70 18.57 -8.54 -1.16
CA LYS A 70 18.99 -7.91 -2.42
C LYS A 70 18.21 -8.52 -3.57
N GLY A 71 17.59 -7.69 -4.41
CA GLY A 71 16.78 -8.15 -5.53
C GLY A 71 15.42 -8.72 -5.09
N PHE A 72 14.98 -9.77 -5.78
CA PHE A 72 13.70 -10.44 -5.54
C PHE A 72 13.92 -11.89 -5.10
N GLU A 73 13.05 -12.39 -4.24
CA GLU A 73 12.95 -13.82 -3.89
C GLU A 73 11.50 -14.25 -3.77
N PHE A 74 11.21 -15.55 -3.81
CA PHE A 74 9.84 -16.05 -3.58
C PHE A 74 9.38 -15.77 -2.14
N ASN A 75 8.15 -15.29 -1.97
CA ASN A 75 7.60 -14.97 -0.65
C ASN A 75 7.14 -16.23 0.08
N LYS A 76 8.06 -16.85 0.81
CA LYS A 76 7.80 -18.07 1.60
C LYS A 76 6.79 -17.88 2.72
N LEU A 77 6.61 -16.66 3.23
CA LEU A 77 5.68 -16.38 4.33
C LEU A 77 4.23 -16.31 3.85
N ARG A 78 4.01 -15.82 2.62
CA ARG A 78 2.68 -15.72 2.00
C ARG A 78 2.36 -16.94 1.12
N GLU A 79 3.38 -17.71 0.74
CA GLU A 79 3.31 -18.79 -0.26
C GLU A 79 2.80 -18.32 -1.64
N VAL A 80 2.92 -17.02 -1.92
CA VAL A 80 2.48 -16.40 -3.18
C VAL A 80 3.34 -15.17 -3.49
N SER A 81 3.60 -14.90 -4.77
CA SER A 81 4.38 -13.75 -5.22
C SER A 81 5.81 -13.72 -4.64
N VAL A 82 6.39 -12.53 -4.50
CA VAL A 82 7.80 -12.27 -4.22
C VAL A 82 7.98 -11.33 -3.03
N GLN A 83 9.15 -11.41 -2.40
CA GLN A 83 9.68 -10.37 -1.56
C GLN A 83 10.73 -9.57 -2.34
N PHE A 84 10.93 -8.30 -1.97
CA PHE A 84 11.90 -7.42 -2.64
C PHE A 84 12.70 -6.56 -1.65
N GLY A 85 13.96 -6.33 -2.02
CA GLY A 85 14.92 -5.55 -1.23
C GLY A 85 14.81 -4.03 -1.42
N GLU A 86 15.56 -3.29 -0.61
CA GLU A 86 15.67 -1.82 -0.72
C GLU A 86 16.30 -1.39 -2.05
N ASP A 87 17.23 -2.18 -2.58
CA ASP A 87 17.89 -1.94 -3.86
C ASP A 87 16.90 -1.93 -5.04
N VAL A 88 15.90 -2.80 -5.00
CA VAL A 88 14.82 -2.85 -5.99
C VAL A 88 14.01 -1.56 -5.96
N VAL A 89 13.63 -1.10 -4.77
CA VAL A 89 12.85 0.13 -4.58
C VAL A 89 13.62 1.33 -5.14
N VAL A 90 14.86 1.51 -4.71
CA VAL A 90 15.70 2.64 -5.14
C VAL A 90 15.93 2.62 -6.66
N LYS A 91 16.25 1.45 -7.22
CA LYS A 91 16.48 1.29 -8.66
C LYS A 91 15.22 1.59 -9.45
N LEU A 92 14.05 1.11 -9.02
CA LEU A 92 12.80 1.34 -9.72
C LEU A 92 12.38 2.81 -9.63
N CYS A 93 12.47 3.44 -8.46
CA CYS A 93 12.19 4.87 -8.31
C CYS A 93 13.05 5.71 -9.25
N LYS A 94 14.36 5.41 -9.34
CA LYS A 94 15.25 6.09 -10.29
C LYS A 94 14.83 5.81 -11.74
N LYS A 95 14.57 4.55 -12.09
CA LYS A 95 14.23 4.13 -13.46
C LYS A 95 12.93 4.78 -13.96
N LEU A 96 11.92 4.85 -13.09
CA LEU A 96 10.59 5.36 -13.43
C LEU A 96 10.39 6.84 -13.04
N ASN A 97 11.46 7.50 -12.57
CA ASN A 97 11.43 8.90 -12.14
C ASN A 97 10.36 9.18 -11.06
N LEU A 98 10.31 8.31 -10.04
CA LEU A 98 9.40 8.39 -8.89
C LEU A 98 10.13 8.88 -7.64
N ASP A 99 9.40 9.63 -6.83
CA ASP A 99 9.87 10.08 -5.51
C ASP A 99 9.56 9.06 -4.41
N LEU A 100 8.41 8.39 -4.53
CA LEU A 100 7.88 7.53 -3.48
C LEU A 100 7.01 6.41 -4.06
N ILE A 101 7.06 5.24 -3.42
CA ILE A 101 6.09 4.17 -3.57
C ILE A 101 5.23 4.11 -2.31
N VAL A 102 3.91 4.11 -2.47
CA VAL A 102 2.95 3.94 -1.37
C VAL A 102 2.28 2.58 -1.52
N ARG A 103 2.26 1.81 -0.43
CA ARG A 103 1.64 0.49 -0.42
C ARG A 103 0.86 0.21 0.86
N ALA A 104 0.22 -0.97 0.96
CA ALA A 104 -0.52 -1.41 2.16
C ALA A 104 -0.15 -2.86 2.58
N HIS A 105 -1.13 -3.75 2.73
CA HIS A 105 -0.99 -5.23 2.86
C HIS A 105 -0.27 -5.80 4.11
N GLN A 106 0.62 -5.05 4.75
CA GLN A 106 1.29 -5.42 5.99
C GLN A 106 0.80 -4.52 7.12
N VAL A 107 0.45 -5.14 8.26
CA VAL A 107 0.07 -4.39 9.46
C VAL A 107 1.28 -3.61 9.96
N MET A 108 1.07 -2.32 10.24
CA MET A 108 2.09 -1.43 10.79
C MET A 108 1.69 -1.00 12.19
N GLN A 109 2.60 -1.13 13.17
CA GLN A 109 2.31 -0.85 14.57
C GLN A 109 1.76 0.57 14.79
N ASN A 110 2.31 1.57 14.09
CA ASN A 110 1.86 2.95 14.15
C ASN A 110 0.94 3.34 12.97
N GLY A 111 0.39 2.36 12.26
CA GLY A 111 -0.42 2.58 11.06
C GLY A 111 0.37 2.90 9.79
N TYR A 112 1.65 3.24 9.90
CA TYR A 112 2.54 3.36 8.74
C TYR A 112 3.99 2.97 9.07
N GLY A 113 4.79 2.71 8.05
CA GLY A 113 6.21 2.41 8.17
C GLY A 113 6.99 2.76 6.89
N PHE A 114 8.15 3.37 7.04
CA PHE A 114 9.05 3.70 5.92
C PHE A 114 10.04 2.58 5.64
N PHE A 115 10.43 2.46 4.38
CA PHE A 115 11.41 1.50 3.87
C PHE A 115 12.29 2.16 2.79
N ALA A 116 13.47 1.58 2.54
CA ALA A 116 14.41 2.02 1.50
C ALA A 116 14.70 3.53 1.53
N ASN A 117 15.22 4.02 2.67
CA ASN A 117 15.48 5.45 2.89
C ASN A 117 14.29 6.36 2.54
N ARG A 118 13.09 5.99 3.01
CA ARG A 118 11.82 6.70 2.80
C ARG A 118 11.37 6.78 1.32
N LYS A 119 11.91 5.96 0.42
CA LYS A 119 11.44 5.81 -0.97
C LYS A 119 10.25 4.85 -1.09
N LEU A 120 9.91 4.12 -0.02
CA LEU A 120 8.67 3.37 0.10
C LEU A 120 8.02 3.63 1.47
N VAL A 121 6.70 3.75 1.48
CA VAL A 121 5.90 3.78 2.72
C VAL A 121 4.78 2.77 2.64
N THR A 122 4.62 2.01 3.72
CA THR A 122 3.46 1.14 3.93
C THR A 122 2.45 1.86 4.81
N ILE A 123 1.19 1.89 4.40
CA ILE A 123 0.04 2.44 5.13
C ILE A 123 -0.93 1.33 5.49
N PHE A 124 -1.37 1.31 6.74
CA PHE A 124 -2.36 0.38 7.24
C PHE A 124 -3.40 1.14 8.04
N SER A 125 -4.67 1.06 7.62
CA SER A 125 -5.73 1.94 8.13
C SER A 125 -6.73 1.27 9.06
N ALA A 126 -6.48 0.02 9.47
CA ALA A 126 -7.32 -0.71 10.45
C ALA A 126 -6.62 -0.77 11.82
N PRO A 127 -6.97 0.10 12.78
CA PRO A 127 -6.48 0.01 14.16
C PRO A 127 -6.98 -1.28 14.82
N ARG A 128 -6.20 -1.86 15.74
CA ARG A 128 -6.52 -3.12 16.44
C ARG A 128 -6.99 -4.19 15.44
N TYR A 129 -6.15 -4.46 14.44
CA TYR A 129 -6.50 -5.36 13.35
C TYR A 129 -6.88 -6.76 13.82
N LEU A 130 -6.12 -7.29 14.79
CA LEU A 130 -6.46 -8.49 15.54
C LEU A 130 -6.75 -8.13 17.01
N PRO A 131 -7.59 -8.90 17.72
CA PRO A 131 -7.96 -8.61 19.12
C PRO A 131 -6.78 -8.42 20.08
N GLU A 132 -5.68 -9.14 19.85
CA GLU A 132 -4.43 -9.09 20.62
C GLU A 132 -3.47 -7.98 20.18
N MET A 133 -3.71 -7.38 19.02
CA MET A 133 -2.88 -6.29 18.50
C MET A 133 -3.35 -4.95 19.03
N ASN A 134 -2.41 -4.05 19.29
CA ASN A 134 -2.72 -2.66 19.64
C ASN A 134 -2.16 -1.69 18.58
N ASN A 135 -2.13 -2.12 17.31
CA ASN A 135 -1.64 -1.29 16.22
C ASN A 135 -2.59 -0.10 16.00
N ARG A 136 -2.04 1.05 15.66
CA ARG A 136 -2.80 2.20 15.17
C ARG A 136 -3.14 2.01 13.68
N GLY A 137 -4.09 2.78 13.20
CA GLY A 137 -4.30 3.01 11.77
C GLY A 137 -3.67 4.32 11.35
N ALA A 138 -3.38 4.49 10.06
CA ALA A 138 -2.98 5.77 9.51
C ALA A 138 -3.67 6.05 8.17
N VAL A 139 -3.84 7.34 7.88
CA VAL A 139 -4.19 7.86 6.55
C VAL A 139 -3.09 8.81 6.12
N MET A 140 -2.52 8.58 4.94
CA MET A 140 -1.51 9.46 4.36
C MET A 140 -2.20 10.56 3.54
N ARG A 141 -1.87 11.82 3.82
CA ARG A 141 -2.37 12.99 3.12
C ARG A 141 -1.25 13.57 2.27
N ILE A 142 -1.57 13.88 1.02
CA ILE A 142 -0.63 14.50 0.08
C ILE A 142 -1.22 15.85 -0.32
N SER A 143 -0.55 16.94 0.04
CA SER A 143 -1.00 18.29 -0.33
C SER A 143 -0.76 18.58 -1.82
N SER A 144 -1.32 19.67 -2.32
CA SER A 144 -1.04 20.17 -3.68
C SER A 144 0.44 20.47 -3.92
N GLN A 145 1.20 20.78 -2.87
CA GLN A 145 2.64 21.05 -2.90
C GLN A 145 3.48 19.78 -2.67
N MET A 146 2.87 18.58 -2.77
CA MET A 146 3.53 17.30 -2.55
C MET A 146 4.08 17.11 -1.12
N VAL A 147 3.57 17.87 -0.15
CA VAL A 147 3.90 17.68 1.27
C VAL A 147 3.08 16.51 1.82
N ILE A 148 3.73 15.60 2.54
CA ILE A 148 3.13 14.36 3.03
C ILE A 148 2.88 14.49 4.53
N SER A 149 1.65 14.30 4.98
CA SER A 149 1.33 14.20 6.40
C SER A 149 0.62 12.89 6.70
N PHE A 150 0.60 12.51 7.97
CA PHE A 150 -0.14 11.34 8.41
C PHE A 150 -1.21 11.79 9.38
N LEU A 151 -2.35 11.11 9.30
CA LEU A 151 -3.46 11.23 10.22
C LEU A 151 -3.55 9.90 10.95
N ILE A 152 -3.40 9.92 12.27
CA ILE A 152 -3.30 8.70 13.06
C ILE A 152 -4.65 8.33 13.68
N LEU A 153 -5.05 7.08 13.49
CA LEU A 153 -6.28 6.50 14.01
C LEU A 153 -5.92 5.60 15.20
N ASN A 154 -6.25 6.05 16.41
CA ASN A 154 -6.02 5.26 17.61
C ASN A 154 -7.04 4.11 17.74
N PRO A 155 -6.64 2.94 18.27
CA PRO A 155 -7.55 1.86 18.62
C PRO A 155 -8.69 2.34 19.52
N THR A 156 -9.93 2.03 19.13
CA THR A 156 -11.11 2.22 19.96
C THR A 156 -11.49 0.91 20.65
N ASP A 157 -12.09 1.00 21.84
CA ASP A 157 -12.76 -0.11 22.50
C ASP A 157 -14.25 -0.18 22.12
N LYS A 158 -14.98 -1.18 22.63
CA LYS A 158 -16.41 -1.36 22.34
C LYS A 158 -17.27 -0.15 22.74
N THR A 159 -16.81 0.64 23.71
CA THR A 159 -17.52 1.83 24.23
C THR A 159 -17.24 3.09 23.43
N SER A 160 -16.09 3.17 22.75
CA SER A 160 -15.66 4.31 21.92
C SER A 160 -15.79 4.06 20.41
N ALA A 161 -16.13 2.83 20.01
CA ALA A 161 -16.40 2.49 18.61
C ALA A 161 -17.72 3.12 18.11
N GLY A 162 -17.84 3.24 16.78
CA GLY A 162 -19.04 3.75 16.11
C GLY A 162 -18.82 5.11 15.41
N ALA A 163 -19.61 5.37 14.37
CA ALA A 163 -19.45 6.55 13.52
C ALA A 163 -19.68 7.87 14.28
N GLU A 164 -20.67 7.90 15.18
CA GLU A 164 -20.97 9.08 16.01
C GLU A 164 -19.82 9.38 16.98
N ASN A 165 -19.38 8.37 17.73
CA ASN A 165 -18.25 8.49 18.66
C ASN A 165 -16.96 8.92 17.93
N PHE A 166 -16.67 8.33 16.78
CA PHE A 166 -15.55 8.75 15.95
C PHE A 166 -15.65 10.23 15.58
N THR A 167 -16.82 10.67 15.09
CA THR A 167 -17.05 12.07 14.69
C THR A 167 -16.85 13.04 15.85
N ASN A 168 -17.32 12.68 17.04
CA ASN A 168 -17.26 13.55 18.22
C ASN A 168 -15.86 13.62 18.87
N THR A 169 -15.12 12.51 18.83
CA THR A 169 -13.85 12.35 19.58
C THR A 169 -12.60 12.49 18.71
N PHE A 170 -12.71 12.28 17.39
CA PHE A 170 -11.58 12.39 16.50
C PHE A 170 -11.00 13.82 16.53
N ARG A 171 -9.68 13.91 16.67
CA ARG A 171 -8.90 15.15 16.61
C ARG A 171 -7.72 14.89 15.67
N ASP A 172 -7.62 15.72 14.64
CA ASP A 172 -6.53 15.67 13.67
C ASP A 172 -5.24 16.18 14.30
N ASP A 173 -4.24 15.32 14.47
CA ASP A 173 -2.89 15.73 14.81
C ASP A 173 -2.19 16.20 13.52
N THR A 174 -2.10 17.52 13.32
CA THR A 174 -1.62 18.15 12.08
C THR A 174 -0.11 17.98 11.82
N THR A 175 0.48 16.84 12.14
CA THR A 175 1.91 16.56 11.98
C THR A 175 2.25 16.25 10.52
N CYS A 176 3.12 17.08 9.92
CA CYS A 176 3.49 17.02 8.50
C CYS A 176 4.96 16.67 8.30
N TYR A 177 5.27 15.95 7.23
CA TYR A 177 6.60 15.63 6.74
C TYR A 177 6.79 16.17 5.30
N THR A 178 7.85 16.92 5.06
CA THR A 178 8.23 17.32 3.70
C THR A 178 9.01 16.19 3.03
N CYS A 179 8.58 15.77 1.84
CA CYS A 179 9.46 15.11 0.89
C CYS A 179 10.40 16.19 0.35
N VAL A 180 11.61 16.26 0.90
CA VAL A 180 12.65 17.16 0.40
C VAL A 180 13.20 16.57 -0.91
N GLU A 181 13.49 17.46 -1.86
CA GLU A 181 13.84 17.23 -3.28
C GLU A 181 14.85 16.10 -3.57
#